data_AF-A0A7V8N305-F1
#
_entry.id   AF-A0A7V8N305-F1
#
_cell.length_a   1.000
_cell.length_b   1.000
_cell.length_c   1.000
_cell.angle_alpha   90.00
_cell.angle_beta   90.00
_cell.angle_gamma   90.00
#
_symmetry.space_group_name_H-M   'P 1'
#
loop_
_entity.id
_entity.type
_entity.pdbx_description
1 polymer ?
#
loop_
_entity_poly.entity_id
_entity_poly.type
_entity_poly.pdbx_seq_one_letter_code
_entity_poly.pdbx_strand_id
1 'polypeptide(L)'
;MKSFIDLDIIITKNDLSVQDKIVEMGVNFVYFSKEYLHYYAFLFQSPYVIPIKIENNEIGLTHSQSGFELFKKEVGEYLEHYQIEGAISQHVLHLWAYISGLAIIVSEEHTQFTSRAMIQEQVEDMLQIYTKGNAK
;
A
#
# COMPACT_ATOMS: atom_id res chain seq x y z
N MET A 1 19.88 0.81 1.34
CA MET A 1 19.55 2.17 0.84
C MET A 1 19.18 2.20 -0.64
N LYS A 2 19.73 1.30 -1.49
CA LYS A 2 19.27 1.10 -2.88
C LYS A 2 17.78 0.69 -2.98
N SER A 3 17.24 -0.07 -2.01
CA SER A 3 15.86 -0.59 -2.06
C SER A 3 14.74 0.43 -1.86
N PHE A 4 14.98 1.54 -1.14
CA PHE A 4 13.98 2.61 -1.01
C PHE A 4 13.92 3.48 -2.28
N ILE A 5 15.05 3.57 -3.00
CA ILE A 5 15.14 4.19 -4.34
C ILE A 5 14.45 3.29 -5.38
N ASP A 6 14.34 1.98 -5.13
CA ASP A 6 13.62 1.06 -6.03
C ASP A 6 12.09 1.16 -5.93
N LEU A 7 11.51 1.80 -4.90
CA LEU A 7 10.10 2.16 -4.92
C LEU A 7 9.83 3.12 -6.08
N ASP A 8 10.70 4.11 -6.30
CA ASP A 8 10.61 5.08 -7.40
C ASP A 8 10.97 4.47 -8.78
N ILE A 9 11.85 3.47 -8.82
CA ILE A 9 12.31 2.87 -10.09
C ILE A 9 11.26 1.93 -10.71
N ILE A 10 10.41 1.28 -9.90
CA ILE A 10 9.37 0.36 -10.39
C ILE A 10 8.19 1.12 -11.03
N ILE A 11 7.90 2.35 -10.61
CA ILE A 11 6.72 3.12 -11.05
C ILE A 11 6.86 3.70 -12.47
N THR A 12 8.01 3.53 -13.14
CA THR A 12 8.21 4.00 -14.52
C THR A 12 7.81 2.98 -15.61
N LYS A 13 7.17 1.85 -15.26
CA LYS A 13 6.49 1.02 -16.25
C LYS A 13 5.06 1.50 -16.48
N ASN A 14 4.88 2.36 -17.48
CA ASN A 14 3.57 2.81 -17.98
C ASN A 14 2.65 1.69 -18.52
N ASP A 15 3.11 0.44 -18.53
CA ASP A 15 2.40 -0.70 -19.15
C ASP A 15 1.60 -1.55 -18.15
N LEU A 16 1.66 -1.25 -16.84
CA LEU A 16 0.92 -2.00 -15.81
C LEU A 16 -0.55 -1.58 -15.76
N SER A 17 -1.44 -2.55 -15.54
CA SER A 17 -2.85 -2.24 -15.27
C SER A 17 -2.99 -1.46 -13.95
N VAL A 18 -4.07 -0.70 -13.79
CA VAL A 18 -4.34 0.04 -12.53
C VAL A 18 -4.38 -0.89 -11.31
N GLN A 19 -4.80 -2.14 -11.50
CA GLN A 19 -4.79 -3.17 -10.46
C GLN A 19 -3.36 -3.60 -10.13
N ASP A 20 -2.55 -3.92 -11.16
CA ASP A 20 -1.17 -4.39 -10.97
C ASP A 20 -0.30 -3.34 -10.26
N LYS A 21 -0.54 -2.06 -10.52
CA LYS A 21 0.16 -0.98 -9.82
C LYS A 21 -0.09 -1.02 -8.31
N ILE A 22 -1.35 -1.13 -7.87
CA ILE A 22 -1.69 -1.22 -6.43
C ILE A 22 -1.11 -2.49 -5.83
N VAL A 23 -1.20 -3.61 -6.55
CA VAL A 23 -0.64 -4.90 -6.12
C VAL A 23 0.87 -4.76 -5.92
N GLU A 24 1.59 -4.25 -6.89
CA GLU A 24 3.05 -4.11 -6.82
C GLU A 24 3.48 -3.16 -5.70
N MET A 25 2.77 -2.05 -5.51
CA MET A 25 3.01 -1.14 -4.38
C MET A 25 2.81 -1.85 -3.03
N GLY A 26 1.70 -2.58 -2.86
CA GLY A 26 1.41 -3.34 -1.65
C GLY A 26 2.43 -4.43 -1.38
N VAL A 27 2.79 -5.20 -2.41
CA VAL A 27 3.80 -6.27 -2.33
C VAL A 27 5.16 -5.70 -1.94
N ASN A 28 5.59 -4.62 -2.57
CA ASN A 28 6.88 -4.00 -2.26
C ASN A 28 6.91 -3.47 -0.83
N PHE A 29 5.83 -2.84 -0.37
CA PHE A 29 5.72 -2.35 1.00
C PHE A 29 5.78 -3.50 2.03
N VAL A 30 4.98 -4.54 1.84
CA VAL A 30 4.93 -5.69 2.74
C VAL A 30 6.25 -6.48 2.70
N TYR A 31 6.82 -6.70 1.53
CA TYR A 31 8.10 -7.38 1.40
C TYR A 31 9.25 -6.59 2.05
N PHE A 32 9.22 -5.25 1.93
CA PHE A 32 10.17 -4.37 2.62
C PHE A 32 10.13 -4.56 4.14
N SER A 33 8.95 -4.73 4.73
CA SER A 33 8.81 -4.95 6.17
C SER A 33 9.52 -6.21 6.68
N LYS A 34 9.61 -7.23 5.82
CA LYS A 34 10.29 -8.49 6.11
C LYS A 34 11.79 -8.39 5.89
N GLU A 35 12.18 -7.88 4.72
CA GLU A 35 13.59 -7.84 4.28
C GLU A 35 14.41 -6.81 5.07
N TYR A 36 13.78 -5.71 5.49
CA TYR A 36 14.43 -4.58 6.14
C TYR A 36 13.77 -4.24 7.49
N LEU A 37 13.55 -5.25 8.33
CA LEU A 37 12.82 -5.16 9.60
C LEU A 37 13.19 -3.94 10.46
N HIS A 38 14.48 -3.66 10.66
CA HIS A 38 14.91 -2.52 11.48
C HIS A 38 14.57 -1.16 10.85
N TYR A 39 14.67 -1.04 9.52
CA TYR A 39 14.27 0.19 8.82
C TYR A 39 12.76 0.35 8.85
N TYR A 40 12.01 -0.74 8.66
CA TYR A 40 10.56 -0.73 8.76
C TYR A 40 10.09 -0.29 10.15
N ALA A 41 10.66 -0.87 11.22
CA ALA A 41 10.36 -0.48 12.58
C ALA A 41 10.67 1.01 12.84
N PHE A 42 11.80 1.51 12.34
CA PHE A 42 12.14 2.92 12.47
C PHE A 42 11.17 3.85 11.72
N LEU A 43 10.86 3.53 10.47
CA LEU A 43 10.08 4.40 9.58
C LEU A 43 8.57 4.37 9.85
N PHE A 44 8.04 3.24 10.33
CA PHE A 44 6.60 2.98 10.41
C PHE A 44 6.09 2.58 11.80
N GLN A 45 6.98 2.26 12.76
CA GLN A 45 6.57 1.86 14.12
C GLN A 45 7.22 2.70 15.23
N SER A 46 8.13 3.62 14.90
CA SER A 46 8.79 4.47 15.89
C SER A 46 7.87 5.61 16.35
N PRO A 47 8.14 6.23 17.51
CA PRO A 47 7.39 7.41 17.95
C PRO A 47 7.61 8.64 17.05
N TYR A 48 8.51 8.56 16.06
CA TYR A 48 8.81 9.64 15.11
C TYR A 48 8.03 9.51 13.79
N VAL A 49 7.14 8.53 13.66
CA VAL A 49 6.29 8.35 12.49
C VAL A 49 5.45 9.60 12.26
N ILE A 50 5.50 10.14 11.05
CA ILE A 50 4.65 11.27 10.65
C ILE A 50 3.21 10.75 10.57
N PRO A 51 2.28 11.27 11.40
CA PRO A 51 0.91 10.78 11.40
C PRO A 51 0.21 11.15 10.09
N ILE A 52 -0.55 10.21 9.56
CA ILE A 52 -1.52 10.49 8.50
C ILE A 52 -2.62 11.35 9.13
N LYS A 53 -2.80 12.59 8.66
CA LYS A 53 -3.88 13.46 9.11
C LYS A 53 -5.10 13.28 8.21
N ILE A 54 -6.24 13.04 8.83
CA ILE A 54 -7.53 13.01 8.16
C ILE A 54 -8.31 14.25 8.64
N GLU A 55 -8.49 15.22 7.77
CA GLU A 55 -9.24 16.44 8.05
C GLU A 55 -10.30 16.62 6.96
N ASN A 56 -11.58 16.82 7.33
CA ASN A 56 -12.69 17.07 6.40
C ASN A 56 -12.86 16.06 5.25
N ASN A 57 -12.72 14.74 5.52
CA ASN A 57 -12.69 13.69 4.50
C ASN A 57 -11.55 13.82 3.48
N GLU A 58 -10.53 14.60 3.77
CA GLU A 58 -9.29 14.68 2.98
C GLU A 58 -8.15 14.09 3.80
N ILE A 59 -7.31 13.29 3.13
CA ILE A 59 -6.06 12.82 3.73
C ILE A 59 -5.00 13.85 3.39
N GLY A 60 -4.68 14.69 4.38
CA GLY A 60 -3.64 15.70 4.30
C GLY A 60 -2.30 15.09 4.70
N LEU A 61 -1.33 15.09 3.79
CA LEU A 61 0.06 14.88 4.14
C LEU A 61 0.77 16.20 4.43
N THR A 62 1.71 16.17 5.37
CA THR A 62 2.66 17.25 5.61
C THR A 62 3.77 17.32 4.55
N HIS A 63 3.93 16.30 3.70
CA HIS A 63 4.95 16.27 2.63
C HIS A 63 4.42 15.65 1.33
N SER A 64 4.51 16.42 0.24
CA SER A 64 3.91 16.17 -1.08
C SER A 64 4.63 15.16 -1.97
N GLN A 65 5.51 14.30 -1.42
CA GLN A 65 6.35 13.37 -2.21
C GLN A 65 6.62 12.04 -1.50
N SER A 66 5.72 11.58 -0.62
CA SER A 66 5.88 10.27 0.03
C SER A 66 5.26 9.15 -0.80
N GLY A 67 5.70 7.91 -0.59
CA GLY A 67 5.08 6.72 -1.19
C GLY A 67 3.58 6.59 -0.89
N PHE A 68 3.09 7.25 0.16
CA PHE A 68 1.66 7.34 0.47
C PHE A 68 0.88 8.28 -0.46
N GLU A 69 1.43 9.43 -0.88
CA GLU A 69 0.75 10.30 -1.87
C GLU A 69 0.61 9.57 -3.21
N LEU A 70 1.65 8.84 -3.61
CA LEU A 70 1.56 7.99 -4.80
C LEU A 70 0.49 6.90 -4.62
N PHE A 71 0.47 6.23 -3.47
CA PHE A 71 -0.52 5.19 -3.20
C PHE A 71 -1.95 5.74 -3.33
N LYS A 72 -2.19 6.91 -2.72
CA LYS A 72 -3.45 7.64 -2.83
C LYS A 72 -3.81 7.98 -4.28
N LYS A 73 -2.84 8.43 -5.08
CA LYS A 73 -3.04 8.68 -6.52
C LYS A 73 -3.47 7.42 -7.27
N GLU A 74 -2.73 6.33 -7.12
CA GLU A 74 -3.02 5.07 -7.83
C GLU A 74 -4.34 4.44 -7.36
N VAL A 75 -4.70 4.57 -6.07
CA VAL A 75 -6.02 4.20 -5.56
C VAL A 75 -7.12 5.03 -6.23
N GLY A 76 -6.92 6.35 -6.41
CA GLY A 76 -7.86 7.19 -7.14
C GLY A 76 -8.12 6.69 -8.57
N GLU A 77 -7.04 6.45 -9.33
CA GLU A 77 -7.13 5.91 -10.70
C GLU A 77 -7.85 4.55 -10.76
N TYR A 78 -7.57 3.69 -9.79
CA TYR A 78 -8.20 2.38 -9.68
C TYR A 78 -9.71 2.48 -9.39
N LEU A 79 -10.12 3.34 -8.44
CA LEU A 79 -11.55 3.51 -8.11
C LEU A 79 -12.34 4.05 -9.31
N GLU A 80 -11.76 4.99 -10.06
CA GLU A 80 -12.35 5.51 -11.29
C GLU A 80 -12.50 4.40 -12.36
N HIS A 81 -11.48 3.57 -12.54
CA HIS A 81 -11.49 2.48 -13.50
C HIS A 81 -12.57 1.43 -13.22
N TYR A 82 -12.74 1.05 -11.95
CA TYR A 82 -13.73 0.06 -11.52
C TYR A 82 -15.09 0.67 -11.14
N GLN A 83 -15.29 1.98 -11.34
CA GLN A 83 -16.53 2.70 -11.02
C GLN A 83 -16.98 2.51 -9.56
N ILE A 84 -16.03 2.45 -8.64
CA ILE A 84 -16.31 2.29 -7.21
C ILE A 84 -16.74 3.65 -6.64
N GLU A 85 -17.96 3.70 -6.11
CA GLU A 85 -18.52 4.90 -5.48
C GLU A 85 -18.08 5.02 -4.02
N GLY A 86 -17.93 6.27 -3.57
CA GLY A 86 -17.59 6.58 -2.18
C GLY A 86 -16.54 7.69 -2.07
N ALA A 87 -16.19 8.04 -0.84
CA ALA A 87 -15.13 9.01 -0.61
C ALA A 87 -13.77 8.36 -0.82
N ILE A 88 -12.95 8.89 -1.74
CA ILE A 88 -11.60 8.37 -2.05
C ILE A 88 -10.77 8.20 -0.77
N SER A 89 -10.87 9.14 0.17
CA SER A 89 -10.17 9.07 1.46
C SER A 89 -10.53 7.83 2.29
N GLN A 90 -11.78 7.39 2.29
CA GLN A 90 -12.19 6.17 2.99
C GLN A 90 -11.58 4.94 2.31
N HIS A 91 -11.59 4.90 0.98
CA HIS A 91 -11.01 3.79 0.23
C HIS A 91 -9.49 3.70 0.43
N VAL A 92 -8.79 4.83 0.34
CA VAL A 92 -7.36 4.92 0.63
C VAL A 92 -7.06 4.45 2.05
N LEU A 93 -7.86 4.88 3.05
CA LEU A 93 -7.68 4.44 4.43
C LEU A 93 -7.85 2.93 4.59
N HIS A 94 -8.90 2.34 3.99
CA HIS A 94 -9.15 0.90 4.08
C HIS A 94 -8.01 0.09 3.47
N LEU A 95 -7.60 0.43 2.24
CA LEU A 95 -6.53 -0.29 1.54
C LEU A 95 -5.18 -0.10 2.23
N TRP A 96 -4.88 1.12 2.71
CA TRP A 96 -3.66 1.39 3.46
C TRP A 96 -3.61 0.67 4.79
N ALA A 97 -4.72 0.62 5.52
CA ALA A 97 -4.83 -0.11 6.78
C ALA A 97 -4.58 -1.60 6.59
N TYR A 98 -5.13 -2.19 5.51
CA TYR A 98 -4.87 -3.59 5.18
C TYR A 98 -3.39 -3.84 4.89
N ILE A 99 -2.79 -3.09 3.97
CA ILE A 99 -1.39 -3.28 3.56
C ILE A 99 -0.45 -3.06 4.75
N SER A 100 -0.72 -2.05 5.58
CA SER A 100 0.06 -1.78 6.80
C SER A 100 -0.08 -2.89 7.83
N GLY A 101 -1.30 -3.41 8.05
CA GLY A 101 -1.54 -4.54 8.94
C GLY A 101 -0.86 -5.82 8.46
N LEU A 102 -0.94 -6.11 7.16
CA LEU A 102 -0.26 -7.25 6.55
C LEU A 102 1.26 -7.13 6.70
N ALA A 103 1.83 -5.95 6.53
CA ALA A 103 3.26 -5.71 6.75
C ALA A 103 3.68 -5.99 8.20
N ILE A 104 2.89 -5.58 9.20
CA ILE A 104 3.17 -5.92 10.60
C ILE A 104 3.20 -7.44 10.78
N ILE A 105 2.17 -8.13 10.29
CA ILE A 105 2.08 -9.60 10.40
C ILE A 105 3.30 -10.23 9.73
N VAL A 106 3.55 -9.95 8.45
CA VAL A 106 4.63 -10.56 7.64
C VAL A 106 6.02 -10.31 8.21
N SER A 107 6.22 -9.18 8.90
CA SER A 107 7.48 -8.83 9.55
C SER A 107 7.82 -9.74 10.75
N GLU A 108 6.85 -10.46 11.31
CA GLU A 108 7.09 -11.41 12.40
C GLU A 108 7.74 -12.71 11.89
N GLU A 109 8.74 -13.22 12.64
CA GLU A 109 9.52 -14.43 12.29
C GLU A 109 8.68 -15.70 12.11
N HIS A 110 7.50 -15.78 12.73
CA HIS A 110 6.68 -16.99 12.80
C HIS A 110 5.57 -17.04 11.75
N THR A 111 5.57 -16.14 10.77
CA THR A 111 4.51 -16.12 9.75
C THR A 111 4.71 -17.14 8.64
N GLN A 112 3.60 -17.65 8.12
CA GLN A 112 3.56 -18.51 6.95
C GLN A 112 4.02 -17.80 5.65
N PHE A 113 4.17 -16.48 5.67
CA PHE A 113 4.59 -15.67 4.53
C PHE A 113 6.09 -15.79 4.29
N THR A 114 6.49 -16.86 3.59
CA THR A 114 7.90 -17.20 3.34
C THR A 114 8.44 -16.65 2.02
N SER A 115 7.57 -16.18 1.12
CA SER A 115 7.98 -15.70 -0.21
C SER A 115 7.20 -14.47 -0.67
N ARG A 116 7.81 -13.70 -1.59
CA ARG A 116 7.15 -12.57 -2.27
C ARG A 116 5.90 -13.02 -3.04
N ALA A 117 5.89 -14.23 -3.59
CA ALA A 117 4.74 -14.78 -4.29
C ALA A 117 3.51 -14.96 -3.38
N MET A 118 3.71 -15.43 -2.14
CA MET A 118 2.62 -15.56 -1.16
C MET A 118 2.08 -14.19 -0.73
N ILE A 119 2.96 -13.19 -0.62
CA ILE A 119 2.56 -11.81 -0.33
C ILE A 119 1.74 -11.26 -1.51
N GLN A 120 2.18 -11.51 -2.74
CA GLN A 120 1.47 -11.10 -3.95
C GLN A 120 0.07 -11.71 -4.02
N GLU A 121 -0.06 -13.02 -3.80
CA GLU A 121 -1.35 -13.71 -3.75
C GLU A 121 -2.30 -13.05 -2.74
N GLN A 122 -1.83 -12.74 -1.53
CA GLN A 122 -2.68 -12.09 -0.52
C GLN A 122 -3.06 -10.65 -0.83
N VAL A 123 -2.17 -9.88 -1.48
CA VAL A 123 -2.47 -8.51 -1.88
C VAL A 123 -3.47 -8.51 -3.04
N GLU A 124 -3.29 -9.41 -4.02
CA GLU A 124 -4.23 -9.62 -5.12
C GLU A 124 -5.60 -10.06 -4.61
N ASP A 125 -5.66 -11.06 -3.73
CA ASP A 125 -6.90 -11.57 -3.15
C ASP A 125 -7.67 -10.48 -2.41
N MET A 126 -6.97 -9.69 -1.58
CA MET A 126 -7.60 -8.57 -0.89
C MET A 126 -8.18 -7.56 -1.86
N LEU A 127 -7.40 -7.15 -2.87
CA LEU A 127 -7.86 -6.16 -3.82
C LEU A 127 -9.06 -6.69 -4.63
N GLN A 128 -9.07 -7.98 -4.99
CA GLN A 128 -10.23 -8.61 -5.62
C GLN A 128 -11.46 -8.64 -4.70
N ILE A 129 -11.30 -9.05 -3.44
CA ILE A 129 -12.40 -9.05 -2.44
C ILE A 129 -12.94 -7.63 -2.29
N TYR A 130 -12.05 -6.65 -2.20
CA TYR A 130 -12.40 -5.24 -2.10
C TYR A 130 -13.17 -4.75 -3.32
N THR A 131 -12.68 -5.07 -4.53
CA THR A 131 -13.35 -4.72 -5.80
C THR A 131 -14.76 -5.30 -5.81
N LYS A 132 -14.88 -6.62 -5.56
CA LYS A 132 -16.15 -7.35 -5.63
C LYS A 132 -17.14 -6.89 -4.57
N GLY A 133 -16.65 -6.56 -3.37
CA GLY A 133 -17.48 -6.04 -2.28
C GLY A 133 -18.04 -4.64 -2.53
N ASN A 134 -17.44 -3.87 -3.45
CA ASN A 134 -17.89 -2.54 -3.83
C ASN A 134 -18.47 -2.47 -5.26
N ALA A 135 -18.44 -3.57 -6.01
CA ALA A 135 -19.07 -3.68 -7.32
C ALA A 135 -20.59 -3.67 -7.14
N LYS A 136 -21.28 -2.81 -7.90
CA LYS A 136 -22.74 -2.78 -7.97
C LYS A 136 -23.29 -3.89 -8.86
#